data_AF-A0A392V6F2-F1
#
_entry.id   AF-A0A392V6F2-F1
#
_cell.length_a   1.000
_cell.length_b   1.000
_cell.length_c   1.000
_cell.angle_alpha   90.00
_cell.angle_beta   90.00
_cell.angle_gamma   90.00
#
_symmetry.space_group_name_H-M   'P 1'
#
loop_
_entity.id
_entity.type
_entity.pdbx_description
1 polymer ?
#
loop_
_entity_poly.entity_id
_entity_poly.type
_entity_poly.pdbx_seq_one_letter_code
_entity_poly.pdbx_strand_id
1 'polypeptide(L)' 'MGKVNFLGHVISKEGIAVDSAKIDTVLSWKQPQTVTDVRSFVGLVGYYRRFIEGFAKIVAPMTQLT' A
#
# COMPACT_ATOMS: atom_id res chain seq x y z
N MET A 1 25.77 11.80 -2.26
CA MET A 1 24.91 11.25 -1.17
C MET A 1 24.09 10.11 -1.76
N GLY A 2 24.16 8.91 -1.18
CA GLY A 2 23.56 7.70 -1.74
C GLY A 2 22.12 7.48 -1.28
N LYS A 3 21.26 7.01 -2.18
CA LYS A 3 19.95 6.42 -1.88
C LYS A 3 20.10 4.91 -2.06
N VAL A 4 19.49 4.12 -1.19
CA VAL A 4 19.55 2.64 -1.26
C VAL A 4 18.14 2.08 -1.29
N ASN A 5 17.90 1.14 -2.21
CA ASN A 5 16.68 0.34 -2.25
C ASN A 5 16.84 -0.87 -1.33
N PHE A 6 15.96 -0.99 -0.33
CA PHE A 6 15.99 -2.09 0.62
C PHE A 6 14.56 -2.50 1.00
N LEU A 7 14.23 -3.78 0.79
CA LEU A 7 12.92 -4.37 1.12
C LEU A 7 11.69 -3.62 0.56
N GLY A 8 11.83 -2.91 -0.56
CA GLY A 8 10.74 -2.12 -1.14
C GLY A 8 10.59 -0.72 -0.53
N HIS A 9 11.66 -0.21 0.07
CA HIS A 9 11.79 1.16 0.54
C HIS A 9 13.03 1.81 -0.04
N VAL A 10 12.95 3.12 -0.24
CA VAL A 10 14.10 3.97 -0.57
C VAL A 10 14.56 4.63 0.73
N ILE A 11 15.77 4.30 1.16
CA ILE A 11 16.39 4.86 2.37
C ILE A 11 17.37 5.96 1.95
N SER A 12 17.19 7.16 2.51
CA SER A 12 18.07 8.31 2.29
C SER A 12 18.27 9.12 3.58
N LYS A 13 19.07 10.19 3.51
CA LYS A 13 19.29 11.07 4.67
C LYS A 13 18.03 11.81 5.11
N GLU A 14 17.07 11.96 4.20
CA GLU A 14 15.79 12.64 4.42
C GLU A 14 14.74 11.71 5.05
N GLY A 15 15.01 10.40 5.09
CA GLY A 15 14.15 9.40 5.75
C GLY A 15 13.90 8.16 4.91
N ILE A 16 12.75 7.53 5.18
CA ILE A 16 12.28 6.31 4.51
C ILE A 16 11.12 6.68 3.60
N ALA A 17 11.28 6.44 2.31
CA ALA A 17 10.20 6.54 1.33
C ALA A 17 9.75 5.15 0.86
N VAL A 18 8.50 5.04 0.43
CA VAL A 18 7.99 3.82 -0.23
C VAL A 18 8.59 3.75 -1.64
N ASP A 19 8.98 2.55 -2.06
CA ASP A 19 9.36 2.28 -3.44
C ASP A 19 8.18 2.56 -4.38
N SER A 20 8.40 3.42 -5.39
CA SER A 20 7.39 3.81 -6.37
C SER A 20 6.77 2.62 -7.09
N ALA A 21 7.54 1.56 -7.34
CA ALA A 21 7.05 0.35 -8.01
C ALA A 21 5.87 -0.31 -7.25
N LYS A 22 5.84 -0.15 -5.93
CA LYS A 22 4.79 -0.72 -5.10
C LYS A 22 3.54 0.17 -5.03
N ILE A 23 3.72 1.49 -5.16
CA ILE A 23 2.60 2.43 -5.33
C ILE A 23 1.92 2.18 -6.68
N ASP A 24 2.70 1.99 -7.74
CA ASP A 24 2.19 1.70 -9.08
C ASP A 24 1.34 0.43 -9.12
N THR A 25 1.71 -0.58 -8.33
CA THR A 25 0.93 -1.82 -8.19
C THR A 25 -0.45 -1.57 -7.58
N VAL A 26 -0.56 -0.68 -6.58
CA VAL A 26 -1.84 -0.31 -5.98
C VAL A 26 -2.68 0.53 -6.95
N LEU A 27 -2.04 1.47 -7.67
CA LEU A 27 -2.70 2.33 -8.64
C LEU A 27 -3.20 1.58 -9.89
N SER A 28 -2.49 0.53 -10.30
CA SER A 28 -2.87 -0.32 -11.43
C SER A 28 -3.83 -1.46 -11.06
N TRP A 29 -4.18 -1.59 -9.77
CA TRP A 29 -5.05 -2.66 -9.31
C TRP A 29 -6.45 -2.49 -9.89
N LYS A 30 -6.96 -3.54 -10.56
CA LYS A 30 -8.31 -3.53 -11.11
C LYS A 30 -9.34 -3.57 -9.99
N GLN A 31 -10.48 -2.91 -10.17
CA GLN A 31 -11.56 -2.90 -9.19
C GLN A 31 -11.92 -4.34 -8.75
N PRO A 32 -11.78 -4.67 -7.45
CA PRO A 32 -12.12 -5.99 -6.92
C PRO A 32 -13.57 -6.36 -7.24
N GLN A 33 -13.81 -7.60 -7.68
CA GLN A 33 -15.16 -8.09 -8.03
C GLN A 33 -15.67 -9.13 -7.04
N THR A 34 -14.77 -9.74 -6.26
CA THR A 34 -15.11 -10.78 -5.29
C THR A 34 -14.63 -10.44 -3.89
N VAL A 35 -15.22 -11.08 -2.89
CA VAL A 35 -14.78 -10.97 -1.48
C VAL A 35 -13.30 -11.35 -1.31
N THR A 36 -12.85 -12.37 -2.04
CA THR A 36 -11.44 -12.80 -2.03
C THR A 36 -10.51 -11.73 -2.59
N ASP A 37 -10.93 -11.03 -3.66
CA ASP A 37 -10.17 -9.90 -4.22
C ASP A 37 -10.09 -8.74 -3.24
N VAL A 38 -11.20 -8.43 -2.54
CA VAL A 38 -11.24 -7.39 -1.52
C VAL A 38 -10.28 -7.72 -0.37
N ARG A 39 -10.28 -8.95 0.15
CA ARG A 39 -9.33 -9.39 1.19
C ARG A 39 -7.88 -9.28 0.73
N SER A 40 -7.61 -9.73 -0.50
CA SER A 40 -6.27 -9.66 -1.10
C SER A 40 -5.79 -8.21 -1.23
N PHE A 41 -6.66 -7.33 -1.71
CA PHE A 41 -6.37 -5.90 -1.84
C PHE A 41 -6.10 -5.26 -0.47
N VAL A 42 -6.99 -5.45 0.51
CA VAL A 42 -6.84 -4.91 1.87
C VAL A 42 -5.54 -5.39 2.51
N GLY A 43 -5.18 -6.67 2.33
CA GLY A 43 -3.91 -7.22 2.79
C GLY A 43 -2.69 -6.53 2.17
N LEU A 44 -2.73 -6.30 0.85
CA LEU A 44 -1.67 -5.60 0.13
C LEU A 44 -1.52 -4.14 0.59
N VAL A 45 -2.61 -3.37 0.60
CA VAL A 45 -2.54 -1.95 0.97
C VAL A 45 -2.23 -1.76 2.46
N GLY A 46 -2.53 -2.75 3.30
CA GLY A 46 -2.19 -2.77 4.72
C GLY A 46 -0.68 -2.64 5.00
N TYR A 47 0.18 -3.13 4.11
CA TYR A 47 1.64 -2.97 4.23
C TYR A 47 2.07 -1.50 4.16
N TYR A 48 1.35 -0.64 3.43
CA TYR A 48 1.68 0.78 3.26
C TYR A 48 0.88 1.71 4.18
N ARG A 49 0.10 1.16 5.13
CA ARG A 49 -0.79 1.95 6.00
C ARG A 49 -0.13 3.13 6.72
N ARG A 50 1.17 3.06 7.01
CA ARG A 50 1.94 4.13 7.68
C ARG A 50 2.17 5.37 6.80
N PHE A 51 2.00 5.22 5.49
CA PHE A 51 2.23 6.25 4.49
C PHE A 51 0.91 6.78 3.89
N ILE A 52 -0.23 6.24 4.32
CA ILE A 52 -1.56 6.63 3.84
C ILE A 52 -2.28 7.30 5.01
N GLU A 53 -2.41 8.62 4.93
CA GLU A 53 -3.15 9.38 5.94
C GLU A 53 -4.62 8.91 5.99
N GLY A 54 -5.13 8.66 7.20
CA GLY A 54 -6.51 8.21 7.38
C GLY A 54 -6.79 6.79 6.87
N PHE A 55 -5.76 5.96 6.63
CA PHE A 55 -5.89 4.59 6.09
C PHE A 55 -7.08 3.81 6.65
N ALA A 56 -7.21 3.74 7.98
CA ALA A 56 -8.26 2.98 8.65
C ALA A 56 -9.68 3.43 8.23
N LYS A 57 -9.90 4.74 8.05
CA LYS A 57 -11.20 5.28 7.61
C LYS A 57 -11.49 4.91 6.15
N ILE A 58 -10.46 4.88 5.31
CA ILE A 58 -10.58 4.56 3.87
C ILE A 58 -10.90 3.08 3.66
N VAL A 59 -10.21 2.18 4.39
CA VAL A 59 -10.39 0.73 4.19
C VAL A 59 -11.57 0.15 4.98
N ALA A 60 -12.10 0.86 5.98
CA ALA A 60 -13.25 0.42 6.78
C ALA A 60 -14.44 -0.12 5.96
N PRO A 61 -14.97 0.59 4.93
CA PRO A 61 -16.06 0.05 4.12
C PRO A 61 -15.66 -1.23 3.37
N MET A 62 -14.39 -1.40 2.99
CA MET A 62 -13.92 -2.62 2.31
C MET A 62 -13.82 -3.81 3.27
N THR A 63 -13.38 -3.58 4.51
CA THR A 63 -13.31 -4.62 5.54
C THR A 63 -14.69 -5.12 5.96
N GLN A 64 -15.74 -4.32 5.80
CA GLN A 64 -17.13 -4.76 6.05
C GLN A 64 -17.68 -5.69 4.95
N LEU A 65 -17.02 -5.77 3.80
CA LEU A 65 -17.42 -6.62 2.67
C LEU A 65 -16.82 -8.03 2.73
N THR A 66 -16.04 -8.33 3.77
CA THR A 66 -15.24 -9.56 3.87
C THR A 66 -15.56 -10.40 5.07
#